data_AF-A0A060ZSA2-F1
#
_entry.id   AF-A0A060ZSA2-F1
#
_cell.length_a   1.000
_cell.length_b   1.000
_cell.length_c   1.000
_cell.angle_alpha   90.00
_cell.angle_beta   90.00
_cell.angle_gamma   90.00
#
_symmetry.space_group_name_H-M   'P 1'
#
loop_
_entity.id
_entity.type
_entity.pdbx_description
1 polymer ?
#
loop_
_entity_poly.entity_id
_entity_poly.type
_entity_poly.pdbx_seq_one_letter_code
_entity_poly.pdbx_strand_id
1 'polypeptide(L)'
;MGAGAEPPAPGRRPPNPHLGTVLLAVLAVVLVGGIGFGAWKLASGGGDDKPRADGGSPSASSWSPSAEQPSASSSGPYAEPTSAPPSVSEDSTQGPPADYVRTTDPEGFRLDVPTGWQRVKRDTGVFYESSDGGSLIQVFALTEPDITPYEALRQAEAGLKKNPGYKRYELKRLGPGDDADAELEYGYRSAKYGPRRILDRAFTGPDRVQYAVLVAGPADDWPQQRERQGIVLASFCPTAYCPAT
;
A
#
# COMPACT_ATOMS: atom_id res chain seq x y z
N MET A 1 20.82 -61.29 -29.56
CA MET A 1 21.09 -60.94 -28.15
C MET A 1 22.38 -60.13 -28.19
N GLY A 2 22.41 -58.79 -28.36
CA GLY A 2 21.87 -57.72 -27.49
C GLY A 2 22.78 -57.57 -26.27
N ALA A 3 23.40 -56.45 -25.86
CA ALA A 3 23.44 -55.04 -26.24
C ALA A 3 24.83 -54.51 -25.76
N GLY A 4 25.51 -53.55 -26.41
CA GLY A 4 25.23 -52.12 -26.33
C GLY A 4 25.98 -51.49 -25.15
N ALA A 5 27.19 -50.96 -25.39
CA ALA A 5 27.99 -50.25 -24.38
C ALA A 5 27.41 -48.84 -24.12
N GLU A 6 27.26 -48.49 -22.84
CA GLU A 6 26.70 -47.22 -22.35
C GLU A 6 27.81 -46.15 -22.19
N PRO A 7 27.61 -44.89 -22.64
CA PRO A 7 28.58 -43.82 -22.45
C PRO A 7 28.45 -43.15 -21.06
N PRO A 8 29.53 -42.55 -20.52
CA PRO A 8 29.49 -41.94 -19.18
C PRO A 8 28.65 -40.66 -19.17
N ALA A 9 27.80 -40.52 -18.14
CA ALA A 9 26.98 -39.33 -17.92
C ALA A 9 27.82 -38.09 -17.54
N PRO A 10 27.46 -36.89 -18.01
CA PRO A 10 28.12 -35.65 -17.58
C PRO A 10 27.74 -35.31 -16.13
N GLY A 11 28.75 -35.24 -15.26
CA GLY A 11 28.62 -34.83 -13.87
C GLY A 11 28.06 -33.41 -13.78
N ARG A 12 26.91 -33.27 -13.10
CA ARG A 12 26.33 -31.97 -12.73
C ARG A 12 27.26 -31.29 -11.73
N ARG A 13 27.88 -30.19 -12.16
CA ARG A 13 28.63 -29.27 -11.29
C ARG A 13 27.63 -28.59 -10.34
N PRO A 14 27.85 -28.56 -9.01
CA PRO A 14 27.00 -27.77 -8.13
C PRO A 14 27.20 -26.28 -8.42
N PRO A 15 26.13 -25.45 -8.48
CA PRO A 15 26.28 -24.01 -8.56
C PRO A 15 26.82 -23.48 -7.23
N ASN A 16 27.93 -22.75 -7.30
CA ASN A 16 28.50 -22.00 -6.18
C ASN A 16 27.45 -21.02 -5.63
N PRO A 17 27.14 -21.00 -4.31
CA PRO A 17 26.50 -19.85 -3.73
C PRO A 17 27.57 -18.77 -3.58
N HIS A 18 27.56 -17.80 -4.50
CA HIS A 18 28.19 -16.53 -4.21
C HIS A 18 27.44 -15.94 -3.01
N LEU A 19 28.06 -16.03 -1.83
CA LEU A 19 27.72 -15.23 -0.66
C LEU A 19 27.88 -13.76 -1.07
N GLY A 20 26.80 -13.18 -1.59
CA GLY A 20 26.63 -11.74 -1.62
C GLY A 20 26.39 -11.31 -0.19
N THR A 21 27.31 -10.52 0.36
CA THR A 21 27.14 -9.82 1.64
C THR A 21 25.81 -9.07 1.62
N VAL A 22 24.81 -9.62 2.29
CA VAL A 22 23.48 -9.00 2.41
C VAL A 22 23.65 -7.78 3.30
N LEU A 23 23.50 -6.59 2.71
CA LEU A 23 23.62 -5.32 3.40
C LEU A 23 22.47 -5.22 4.43
N LEU A 24 22.81 -5.18 5.72
CA LEU A 24 21.93 -4.76 6.80
C LEU A 24 21.49 -3.34 6.50
N ALA A 25 20.23 -3.18 6.10
CA ALA A 25 19.68 -1.87 5.78
C ALA A 25 18.28 -1.76 6.39
N VAL A 26 18.20 -1.58 7.71
CA VAL A 26 17.13 -0.78 8.31
C VAL A 26 17.33 0.67 7.87
N LEU A 27 16.98 0.95 6.61
CA LEU A 27 16.98 2.30 6.07
C LEU A 27 15.77 3.02 6.64
N ALA A 28 15.98 3.70 7.77
CA ALA A 28 15.10 4.76 8.20
C ALA A 28 14.86 5.69 7.02
N VAL A 29 13.61 5.76 6.57
CA VAL A 29 13.17 6.57 5.42
C VAL A 29 13.61 8.01 5.65
N VAL A 30 14.74 8.37 5.05
CA VAL A 30 15.12 9.76 4.84
C VAL A 30 14.43 10.12 3.54
N LEU A 31 13.30 10.81 3.64
CA LEU A 31 12.86 11.63 2.52
C LEU A 31 13.86 12.78 2.38
N VAL A 32 15.03 12.47 1.81
CA VAL A 32 15.83 13.49 1.15
C VAL A 32 15.01 13.86 -0.08
N GLY A 33 14.44 15.06 -0.05
CA GLY A 33 13.92 15.65 -1.26
C GLY A 33 15.03 15.72 -2.31
N GLY A 34 14.77 15.14 -3.49
CA GLY A 34 15.29 15.58 -4.77
C GLY A 34 16.75 15.24 -5.13
N ILE A 35 16.89 14.25 -6.03
CA ILE A 35 17.76 14.25 -7.22
C ILE A 35 16.96 13.43 -8.26
N GLY A 36 16.56 13.83 -9.47
CA GLY A 36 16.95 14.94 -10.33
C GLY A 36 17.53 14.40 -11.64
N PHE A 37 16.69 14.02 -12.63
CA PHE A 37 16.97 13.91 -14.08
C PHE A 37 15.59 13.80 -14.76
N GLY A 38 15.24 14.43 -15.87
CA GLY A 38 15.93 15.29 -16.83
C GLY A 38 14.92 15.56 -17.96
N ALA A 39 14.90 16.78 -18.46
CA ALA A 39 13.91 17.30 -19.40
C ALA A 39 13.81 16.54 -20.72
N TRP A 40 12.59 16.31 -21.21
CA TRP A 40 12.30 16.36 -22.65
C TRP A 40 11.11 17.29 -22.89
N LYS A 41 11.44 18.45 -23.44
CA LYS A 41 10.55 19.46 -24.00
C LYS A 41 10.33 19.14 -25.48
N LEU A 42 9.09 18.91 -25.89
CA LEU A 42 8.53 19.24 -27.22
C LEU A 42 7.04 19.52 -26.98
N ALA A 43 6.59 20.78 -26.84
CA ALA A 43 6.38 21.79 -27.88
C ALA A 43 5.25 21.46 -28.87
N SER A 44 4.02 21.79 -28.47
CA SER A 44 2.92 22.29 -29.31
C SER A 44 1.76 22.61 -28.35
N GLY A 45 1.17 23.79 -28.24
CA GLY A 45 1.17 24.97 -29.08
C GLY A 45 -0.24 25.56 -28.97
N GLY A 46 -0.34 26.84 -28.56
CA GLY A 46 -1.45 27.73 -28.89
C GLY A 46 -2.67 27.73 -27.96
N GLY A 47 -3.02 28.94 -27.50
CA GLY A 47 -4.40 29.28 -27.13
C GLY A 47 -4.57 30.07 -25.84
N ASP A 48 -4.17 31.35 -25.85
CA ASP A 48 -4.70 32.34 -24.92
C ASP A 48 -6.21 32.54 -25.15
N ASP A 49 -6.98 32.72 -24.07
CA ASP A 49 -7.96 33.82 -23.92
C ASP A 49 -8.80 33.66 -22.64
N LYS A 50 -8.66 34.62 -21.74
CA LYS A 50 -9.65 35.06 -20.74
C LYS A 50 -9.94 36.52 -21.09
N PRO A 51 -11.17 37.07 -20.91
CA PRO A 51 -11.57 37.47 -19.55
C PRO A 51 -13.08 37.60 -19.23
N ARG A 52 -13.36 37.63 -17.91
CA ARG A 52 -14.39 38.43 -17.19
C ARG A 52 -15.88 38.07 -17.40
N ALA A 53 -16.83 38.32 -16.49
CA ALA A 53 -16.95 38.25 -15.02
C ALA A 53 -18.47 38.31 -14.68
N ASP A 54 -18.77 38.05 -13.40
CA ASP A 54 -19.86 38.57 -12.57
C ASP A 54 -21.34 38.23 -12.87
N GLY A 55 -21.98 37.66 -11.83
CA GLY A 55 -23.19 38.26 -11.28
C GLY A 55 -24.47 37.40 -11.26
N GLY A 56 -24.99 37.17 -10.05
CA GLY A 56 -26.43 37.23 -9.81
C GLY A 56 -27.20 35.91 -9.60
N SER A 57 -27.32 35.49 -8.34
CA SER A 57 -28.53 34.85 -7.78
C SER A 57 -29.42 35.97 -7.18
N PRO A 58 -30.69 35.79 -6.76
CA PRO A 58 -31.53 34.58 -6.71
C PRO A 58 -32.96 34.80 -7.28
N SER A 59 -33.77 33.74 -7.38
CA SER A 59 -35.22 33.81 -7.10
C SER A 59 -35.85 32.44 -6.96
N ALA A 60 -36.63 32.32 -5.89
CA ALA A 60 -37.55 31.23 -5.59
C ALA A 60 -38.77 31.26 -6.52
N SER A 61 -39.42 30.12 -6.71
CA SER A 61 -40.88 30.01 -6.59
C SER A 61 -41.33 28.55 -6.58
N SER A 62 -42.12 28.28 -5.54
CA SER A 62 -42.92 27.12 -5.22
C SER A 62 -43.95 26.81 -6.31
N TRP A 63 -44.30 25.53 -6.49
CA TRP A 63 -45.68 25.09 -6.74
C TRP A 63 -45.90 23.62 -6.35
N SER A 64 -46.93 23.42 -5.53
CA SER A 64 -47.75 22.21 -5.40
C SER A 64 -49.20 22.68 -5.43
N PRO A 65 -50.14 21.83 -5.89
CA PRO A 65 -51.01 21.15 -4.92
C PRO A 65 -51.37 19.69 -5.26
N SER A 66 -51.67 18.95 -4.18
CA SER A 66 -52.63 17.85 -3.91
C SER A 66 -53.43 17.20 -5.05
N ALA A 67 -53.92 15.96 -4.98
CA ALA A 67 -53.85 14.82 -4.05
C ALA A 67 -54.62 13.67 -4.75
N GLU A 68 -54.31 12.40 -4.43
CA GLU A 68 -55.31 11.37 -4.07
C GLU A 68 -54.64 9.98 -3.91
N GLN A 69 -55.02 9.31 -2.84
CA GLN A 69 -54.65 7.97 -2.39
C GLN A 69 -55.98 7.27 -2.06
N PRO A 70 -56.18 5.95 -2.31
CA PRO A 70 -56.07 4.99 -1.20
C PRO A 70 -55.49 3.59 -1.53
N SER A 71 -54.62 3.17 -0.61
CA SER A 71 -54.61 1.90 0.12
C SER A 71 -54.34 0.55 -0.59
N ALA A 72 -53.30 -0.15 -0.12
CA ALA A 72 -53.45 -1.48 0.47
C ALA A 72 -52.22 -1.85 1.33
N SER A 73 -52.49 -2.24 2.58
CA SER A 73 -51.57 -2.75 3.59
C SER A 73 -51.02 -4.14 3.24
N SER A 74 -49.79 -4.44 3.67
CA SER A 74 -49.51 -5.75 4.28
C SER A 74 -48.27 -5.70 5.17
N SER A 75 -48.45 -6.14 6.41
CA SER A 75 -47.50 -6.16 7.51
C SER A 75 -46.67 -7.45 7.50
N GLY A 76 -45.38 -7.38 7.84
CA GLY A 76 -44.53 -8.54 8.12
C GLY A 76 -43.23 -8.13 8.84
N PRO A 77 -42.69 -8.94 9.77
CA PRO A 77 -42.16 -8.43 11.03
C PRO A 77 -40.64 -8.23 11.10
N TYR A 78 -40.29 -7.43 12.11
CA TYR A 78 -39.00 -7.10 12.72
C TYR A 78 -37.99 -8.26 12.76
N ALA A 79 -36.78 -8.03 12.23
CA ALA A 79 -35.59 -8.84 12.50
C ALA A 79 -34.42 -7.92 12.87
N GLU A 80 -33.95 -8.09 14.09
CA GLU A 80 -32.82 -7.42 14.73
C GLU A 80 -31.49 -7.92 14.13
N PRO A 81 -30.55 -7.06 13.70
CA PRO A 81 -29.23 -7.56 13.31
C PRO A 81 -28.35 -7.68 14.56
N THR A 82 -28.19 -8.92 15.03
CA THR A 82 -27.06 -9.32 15.88
C THR A 82 -25.76 -9.05 15.12
N SER A 83 -24.96 -8.12 15.64
CA SER A 83 -23.64 -7.77 15.11
C SER A 83 -22.64 -8.88 15.47
N ALA A 84 -22.41 -9.80 14.54
CA ALA A 84 -21.26 -10.70 14.59
C ALA A 84 -20.07 -10.01 13.90
N PRO A 85 -18.84 -10.06 14.47
CA PRO A 85 -17.67 -9.49 13.81
C PRO A 85 -17.40 -10.23 12.49
N PRO A 86 -16.99 -9.55 11.41
CA PRO A 86 -16.65 -10.25 10.18
C PRO A 86 -15.40 -11.11 10.40
N SER A 87 -15.60 -12.43 10.37
CA SER A 87 -14.53 -13.39 10.10
C SER A 87 -13.99 -13.12 8.70
N VAL A 88 -12.83 -12.49 8.61
CA VAL A 88 -12.06 -12.40 7.36
C VAL A 88 -11.34 -13.73 7.14
N SER A 89 -12.05 -14.67 6.52
CA SER A 89 -11.46 -15.84 5.89
C SER A 89 -11.49 -15.63 4.38
N GLU A 90 -10.30 -15.49 3.81
CA GLU A 90 -9.88 -16.01 2.50
C GLU A 90 -10.86 -15.84 1.33
N ASP A 91 -10.79 -14.70 0.64
CA ASP A 91 -11.23 -14.65 -0.76
C ASP A 91 -10.14 -14.00 -1.62
N SER A 92 -9.14 -14.82 -1.94
CA SER A 92 -8.08 -14.44 -2.88
C SER A 92 -8.58 -14.43 -4.34
N THR A 93 -9.84 -14.81 -4.54
CA THR A 93 -10.55 -14.91 -5.82
C THR A 93 -11.40 -13.67 -6.12
N GLN A 94 -11.68 -12.83 -5.13
CA GLN A 94 -12.39 -11.58 -5.30
C GLN A 94 -11.46 -10.56 -5.97
N GLY A 95 -11.97 -9.94 -7.04
CA GLY A 95 -11.25 -8.90 -7.78
C GLY A 95 -10.90 -7.69 -6.90
N PRO A 96 -9.96 -6.83 -7.37
CA PRO A 96 -9.59 -5.64 -6.62
C PRO A 96 -10.80 -4.73 -6.36
N PRO A 97 -10.83 -4.00 -5.23
CA PRO A 97 -11.87 -2.99 -4.98
C PRO A 97 -11.98 -1.94 -6.09
N ALA A 98 -13.07 -1.19 -6.11
CA ALA A 98 -13.22 -0.05 -6.99
C ALA A 98 -12.03 0.91 -6.84
N ASP A 99 -11.56 1.44 -7.96
CA ASP A 99 -10.39 2.31 -8.07
C ASP A 99 -9.03 1.67 -7.71
N TYR A 100 -8.96 0.35 -7.53
CA TYR A 100 -7.71 -0.40 -7.37
C TYR A 100 -7.47 -1.34 -8.56
N VAL A 101 -6.18 -1.58 -8.85
CA VAL A 101 -5.73 -2.55 -9.84
C VAL A 101 -4.81 -3.58 -9.19
N ARG A 102 -5.12 -4.86 -9.43
CA ARG A 102 -4.27 -5.96 -8.99
C ARG A 102 -2.96 -5.92 -9.75
N THR A 103 -1.87 -5.76 -9.02
CA THR A 103 -0.52 -5.56 -9.55
C THR A 103 0.36 -6.70 -9.10
N THR A 104 0.97 -7.42 -10.04
CA THR A 104 2.07 -8.35 -9.75
C THR A 104 3.38 -7.61 -9.97
N ASP A 105 4.15 -7.45 -8.90
CA ASP A 105 5.39 -6.74 -8.91
C ASP A 105 6.57 -7.63 -9.34
N PRO A 106 7.51 -7.15 -10.16
CA PRO A 106 8.74 -7.86 -10.49
C PRO A 106 9.58 -8.30 -9.28
N GLU A 107 9.40 -7.68 -8.11
CA GLU A 107 10.07 -8.06 -6.86
C GLU A 107 9.43 -9.27 -6.16
N GLY A 108 8.51 -9.98 -6.81
CA GLY A 108 8.02 -11.28 -6.34
C GLY A 108 6.88 -11.20 -5.33
N PHE A 109 6.07 -10.15 -5.39
CA PHE A 109 4.82 -10.04 -4.63
C PHE A 109 3.69 -9.50 -5.50
N ARG A 110 2.46 -9.67 -5.03
CA ARG A 110 1.24 -9.13 -5.62
C ARG A 110 0.49 -8.33 -4.57
N LEU A 111 -0.17 -7.27 -5.00
CA LEU A 111 -1.01 -6.39 -4.17
C LEU A 111 -1.97 -5.61 -5.05
N ASP A 112 -3.02 -5.06 -4.46
CA ASP A 112 -3.94 -4.15 -5.12
C ASP A 112 -3.47 -2.70 -4.85
N VAL A 113 -3.20 -1.95 -5.93
CA VAL A 113 -2.67 -0.58 -5.90
C VAL A 113 -3.72 0.38 -6.45
N PRO A 114 -3.85 1.62 -5.94
CA PRO A 114 -4.77 2.57 -6.53
C PRO A 114 -4.49 2.81 -8.03
N THR A 115 -5.56 2.94 -8.80
CA THR A 115 -5.49 3.11 -10.25
C THR A 115 -4.74 4.39 -10.61
N GLY A 116 -3.88 4.31 -11.62
CA GLY A 116 -3.12 5.45 -12.13
C GLY A 116 -1.85 5.80 -11.33
N TRP A 117 -1.59 5.11 -10.22
CA TRP A 117 -0.36 5.30 -9.44
C TRP A 117 0.86 4.77 -10.18
N GLN A 118 1.99 5.45 -10.01
CA GLN A 118 3.24 5.15 -10.72
C GLN A 118 4.15 4.29 -9.85
N ARG A 119 4.65 3.19 -10.42
CA ARG A 119 5.65 2.33 -9.77
C ARG A 119 7.05 2.94 -9.89
N VAL A 120 7.78 3.02 -8.78
CA VAL A 120 9.18 3.44 -8.73
C VAL A 120 9.97 2.46 -7.85
N LYS A 121 10.98 1.79 -8.40
CA LYS A 121 11.93 0.99 -7.61
C LYS A 121 13.07 1.86 -7.14
N ARG A 122 13.39 1.78 -5.85
CA ARG A 122 14.55 2.43 -5.22
C ARG A 122 15.28 1.39 -4.35
N ASP A 123 16.48 1.73 -3.89
CA ASP A 123 17.25 0.88 -2.96
C ASP A 123 16.51 0.63 -1.65
N THR A 124 15.61 1.54 -1.28
CA THR A 124 14.76 1.47 -0.07
C THR A 124 13.46 0.71 -0.27
N GLY A 125 13.20 0.11 -1.45
CA GLY A 125 12.00 -0.67 -1.70
C GLY A 125 11.27 -0.30 -2.99
N VAL A 126 10.09 -0.88 -3.16
CA VAL A 126 9.17 -0.57 -4.26
C VAL A 126 8.18 0.46 -3.79
N PHE A 127 8.01 1.52 -4.56
CA PHE A 127 7.06 2.59 -4.30
C PHE A 127 5.96 2.56 -5.35
N TYR A 128 4.75 2.86 -4.92
CA TYR A 128 3.65 3.27 -5.78
C TYR A 128 3.23 4.66 -5.34
N GLU A 129 3.27 5.63 -6.24
CA GLU A 129 3.07 7.04 -5.92
C GLU A 129 1.88 7.61 -6.67
N SER A 130 1.10 8.45 -5.99
CA SER A 130 0.10 9.28 -6.67
C SER A 130 0.77 10.23 -7.67
N SER A 131 0.02 10.71 -8.65
CA SER A 131 0.54 11.59 -9.71
C SER A 131 1.17 12.88 -9.20
N ASP A 132 0.69 13.41 -8.08
CA ASP A 132 1.26 14.58 -7.38
C ASP A 132 2.40 14.22 -6.40
N GLY A 133 2.64 12.93 -6.17
CA GLY A 133 3.55 12.39 -5.16
C GLY A 133 3.15 12.70 -3.71
N GLY A 134 1.93 13.23 -3.51
CA GLY A 134 1.37 13.57 -2.22
C GLY A 134 0.94 12.33 -1.44
N SER A 135 0.77 11.17 -2.05
CA SER A 135 0.53 9.91 -1.38
C SER A 135 1.41 8.81 -1.94
N LEU A 136 1.77 7.86 -1.10
CA LEU A 136 2.57 6.71 -1.53
C LEU A 136 2.23 5.45 -0.73
N ILE A 137 2.50 4.31 -1.37
CA ILE A 137 2.66 2.99 -0.78
C ILE A 137 4.12 2.63 -1.00
N GLN A 138 4.78 2.11 0.03
CA GLN A 138 6.11 1.54 -0.06
C GLN A 138 6.05 0.10 0.46
N VAL A 139 6.61 -0.82 -0.32
CA VAL A 139 6.81 -2.21 0.07
C VAL A 139 8.31 -2.47 0.11
N PHE A 140 8.79 -3.03 1.20
CA PHE A 140 10.17 -3.49 1.28
C PHE A 140 10.27 -4.81 2.04
N ALA A 141 11.16 -5.68 1.58
CA ALA A 141 11.55 -6.87 2.31
C ALA A 141 12.61 -6.49 3.34
N LEU A 142 12.43 -6.95 4.57
CA LEU A 142 13.37 -6.80 5.66
C LEU A 142 14.44 -7.90 5.51
N THR A 143 15.71 -7.48 5.47
CA THR A 143 16.84 -8.37 5.21
C THR A 143 17.52 -8.87 6.49
N GLU A 144 16.99 -8.49 7.67
CA GLU A 144 17.53 -8.86 8.98
C GLU A 144 16.68 -10.01 9.54
N PRO A 145 17.09 -11.29 9.36
CA PRO A 145 16.23 -12.44 9.68
C PRO A 145 15.99 -12.66 11.18
N ASP A 146 16.78 -12.00 12.05
CA ASP A 146 16.83 -12.30 13.47
C ASP A 146 16.07 -11.28 14.36
N ILE A 147 15.34 -10.32 13.75
CA ILE A 147 14.55 -9.33 14.50
C ILE A 147 13.05 -9.49 14.25
N THR A 148 12.28 -9.31 15.32
CA THR A 148 10.81 -9.39 15.24
C THR A 148 10.21 -8.21 14.47
N PRO A 149 8.97 -8.30 13.93
CA PRO A 149 8.31 -7.17 13.25
C PRO A 149 8.26 -5.90 14.10
N TYR A 150 8.01 -6.07 15.39
CA TYR A 150 8.01 -4.96 16.34
C TYR A 150 9.40 -4.31 16.49
N GLU A 151 10.45 -5.12 16.55
CA GLU A 151 11.82 -4.61 16.67
C GLU A 151 12.29 -3.91 15.39
N ALA A 152 11.95 -4.44 14.22
CA ALA A 152 12.23 -3.79 12.94
C ALA A 152 11.63 -2.37 12.90
N LEU A 153 10.36 -2.22 13.27
CA LEU A 153 9.71 -0.90 13.33
C LEU A 153 10.32 0.01 14.40
N ARG A 154 10.68 -0.53 15.57
CA ARG A 154 11.34 0.24 16.64
C ARG A 154 12.71 0.76 16.19
N GLN A 155 13.47 -0.04 15.45
CA GLN A 155 14.77 0.38 14.90
C GLN A 155 14.57 1.43 13.79
N ALA A 156 13.61 1.24 12.88
CA ALA A 156 13.27 2.23 11.86
C ALA A 156 12.87 3.58 12.50
N GLU A 157 12.06 3.54 13.57
CA GLU A 157 11.64 4.72 14.34
C GLU A 157 12.82 5.56 14.84
N ALA A 158 13.92 4.92 15.26
CA ALA A 158 15.10 5.62 15.76
C ALA A 158 15.65 6.62 14.74
N GLY A 159 15.68 6.25 13.45
CA GLY A 159 16.10 7.15 12.39
C GLY A 159 15.02 8.10 11.91
N LEU A 160 13.73 7.80 12.12
CA LEU A 160 12.61 8.69 11.78
C LEU A 160 12.50 9.90 12.72
N LYS A 161 12.98 9.78 13.97
CA LYS A 161 12.96 10.84 15.00
C LYS A 161 13.69 12.12 14.60
N LYS A 162 14.60 12.06 13.62
CA LYS A 162 15.30 13.24 13.07
C LYS A 162 14.45 14.10 12.14
N ASN A 163 13.29 13.60 11.70
CA ASN A 163 12.43 14.34 10.79
C ASN A 163 11.79 15.53 11.52
N PRO A 164 11.73 16.73 10.89
CA PRO A 164 11.10 17.90 11.50
C PRO A 164 9.65 17.62 11.90
N GLY A 165 9.29 17.98 13.14
CA GLY A 165 7.93 17.77 13.65
C GLY A 165 7.54 16.30 13.83
N TYR A 166 8.52 15.39 13.97
CA TYR A 166 8.24 13.98 14.24
C TYR A 166 7.34 13.82 15.47
N LYS A 167 6.30 13.00 15.32
CA LYS A 167 5.39 12.60 16.39
C LYS A 167 5.03 11.13 16.21
N ARG A 168 5.36 10.29 17.19
CA ARG A 168 4.80 8.95 17.30
C ARG A 168 3.37 9.04 17.82
N TYR A 169 2.43 8.44 17.11
CA TYR A 169 1.06 8.24 17.60
C TYR A 169 0.96 6.91 18.33
N GLU A 170 1.45 5.83 17.71
CA GLU A 170 1.39 4.49 18.30
C GLU A 170 2.52 3.61 17.75
N LEU A 171 3.01 2.68 18.58
CA LEU A 171 3.83 1.55 18.14
C LEU A 171 3.35 0.32 18.92
N LYS A 172 2.78 -0.67 18.23
CA LYS A 172 2.14 -1.82 18.87
C LYS A 172 2.35 -3.12 18.09
N ARG A 173 2.24 -4.24 18.80
CA ARG A 173 2.01 -5.57 18.21
C ARG A 173 0.52 -5.73 17.91
N LEU A 174 0.17 -6.54 16.92
CA LEU A 174 -1.21 -6.81 16.48
C LEU A 174 -1.69 -8.23 16.82
N GLY A 175 -0.93 -8.93 17.64
CA GLY A 175 -1.24 -10.27 18.08
C GLY A 175 -0.41 -10.66 19.31
N PRO A 176 -0.67 -11.85 19.87
CA PRO A 176 0.14 -12.39 20.94
C PRO A 176 1.49 -12.88 20.40
N GLY A 177 2.51 -12.85 21.26
CA GLY A 177 3.84 -13.40 20.95
C GLY A 177 4.78 -12.40 20.28
N ASP A 178 6.05 -12.80 20.24
CA ASP A 178 7.12 -11.93 19.75
C ASP A 178 7.18 -11.85 18.22
N ASP A 179 6.67 -12.85 17.51
CA ASP A 179 6.62 -12.86 16.04
C ASP A 179 5.38 -12.19 15.46
N ALA A 180 4.50 -11.66 16.31
CA ALA A 180 3.29 -10.98 15.85
C ALA A 180 3.63 -9.76 14.98
N ASP A 181 2.82 -9.55 13.94
CA ASP A 181 2.79 -8.32 13.15
C ASP A 181 2.78 -7.08 14.04
N ALA A 182 3.35 -6.00 13.54
CA ALA A 182 3.45 -4.76 14.26
C ALA A 182 3.02 -3.55 13.42
N GLU A 183 2.58 -2.50 14.10
CA GLU A 183 2.22 -1.21 13.50
C GLU A 183 3.01 -0.10 14.14
N LEU A 184 3.59 0.77 13.32
CA LEU A 184 4.07 2.08 13.71
C LEU A 184 3.21 3.13 13.02
N GLU A 185 2.54 3.95 13.82
CA GLU A 185 1.86 5.14 13.36
C GLU A 185 2.63 6.38 13.78
N TYR A 186 2.98 7.22 12.81
CA TYR A 186 3.72 8.44 13.07
C TYR A 186 3.38 9.55 12.07
N GLY A 187 3.75 10.78 12.45
CA GLY A 187 3.69 11.95 11.59
C GLY A 187 4.98 12.72 11.62
N TYR A 188 5.21 13.52 10.58
CA TYR A 188 6.29 14.51 10.51
C TYR A 188 5.89 15.60 9.53
N ARG A 189 6.70 16.65 9.41
CA ARG A 189 6.51 17.73 8.43
C ARG A 189 7.49 17.58 7.26
N SER A 190 6.95 17.30 6.08
CA SER A 190 7.70 17.35 4.82
C SER A 190 7.88 18.80 4.38
N ALA A 191 9.08 19.15 3.91
CA ALA A 191 9.34 20.46 3.31
C ALA A 191 8.55 20.68 2.01
N LYS A 192 8.32 19.61 1.23
CA LYS A 192 7.60 19.65 -0.06
C LYS A 192 6.09 19.48 0.12
N TYR A 193 5.67 18.55 0.96
CA TYR A 193 4.28 18.10 1.05
C TYR A 193 3.56 18.55 2.32
N GLY A 194 4.21 19.33 3.19
CA GLY A 194 3.62 19.76 4.45
C GLY A 194 3.47 18.63 5.47
N PRO A 195 2.52 18.74 6.42
CA PRO A 195 2.26 17.71 7.42
C PRO A 195 1.89 16.35 6.81
N ARG A 196 2.52 15.30 7.31
CA ARG A 196 2.37 13.91 6.86
C ARG A 196 1.87 13.03 7.99
N ARG A 197 1.09 12.02 7.64
CA ARG A 197 0.78 10.89 8.52
C ARG A 197 1.02 9.58 7.78
N ILE A 198 1.55 8.61 8.53
CA ILE A 198 2.14 7.39 7.99
C ILE A 198 1.73 6.22 8.88
N LEU A 199 1.35 5.12 8.22
CA LEU A 199 1.28 3.79 8.80
C LEU A 199 2.39 2.94 8.23
N ASP A 200 3.11 2.25 9.09
CA ASP A 200 4.09 1.25 8.70
C ASP A 200 3.73 -0.07 9.39
N ARG A 201 3.32 -1.07 8.58
CA ARG A 201 2.99 -2.42 9.05
C ARG A 201 4.17 -3.32 8.71
N ALA A 202 4.81 -3.89 9.72
CA ALA A 202 5.75 -4.99 9.53
C ALA A 202 5.08 -6.33 9.87
N PHE A 203 5.36 -7.36 9.08
CA PHE A 203 4.79 -8.70 9.21
C PHE A 203 5.70 -9.75 8.58
N THR A 204 5.46 -11.02 8.89
CA THR A 204 6.17 -12.14 8.27
C THR A 204 5.25 -12.85 7.28
N GLY A 205 5.63 -12.91 6.01
CA GLY A 205 4.88 -13.58 4.97
C GLY A 205 4.90 -15.12 5.10
N PRO A 206 4.04 -15.82 4.34
CA PRO A 206 4.01 -17.29 4.32
C PRO A 206 5.30 -17.93 3.77
N ASP A 207 6.10 -17.15 3.07
CA ASP A 207 7.45 -17.49 2.58
C ASP A 207 8.54 -17.34 3.66
N ARG A 208 8.15 -16.95 4.88
CA ARG A 208 9.03 -16.62 6.01
C ARG A 208 9.95 -15.44 5.76
N VAL A 209 9.65 -14.63 4.74
CA VAL A 209 10.29 -13.34 4.53
C VAL A 209 9.53 -12.30 5.32
N GLN A 210 10.25 -11.43 6.01
CA GLN A 210 9.64 -10.32 6.72
C GLN A 210 9.48 -9.14 5.75
N TYR A 211 8.31 -8.55 5.74
CA TYR A 211 7.94 -7.43 4.89
C TYR A 211 7.50 -6.25 5.73
N ALA A 212 7.61 -5.06 5.15
CA ALA A 212 6.94 -3.89 5.64
C ALA A 212 6.18 -3.17 4.52
N VAL A 213 4.93 -2.82 4.83
CA VAL A 213 4.02 -2.05 3.97
C VAL A 213 3.76 -0.72 4.67
N LEU A 214 4.33 0.32 4.08
CA LEU A 214 4.19 1.69 4.52
C LEU A 214 3.21 2.44 3.61
N VAL A 215 2.25 3.15 4.21
CA VAL A 215 1.34 4.05 3.51
C VAL A 215 1.49 5.45 4.10
N ALA A 216 1.78 6.43 3.25
CA ALA A 216 1.95 7.82 3.66
C ALA A 216 1.08 8.76 2.82
N GLY A 217 0.55 9.80 3.46
CA GLY A 217 -0.25 10.84 2.79
C GLY A 217 -0.28 12.14 3.60
N PRO A 218 -1.07 13.14 3.15
CA PRO A 218 -1.36 14.34 3.92
C PRO A 218 -1.96 13.96 5.28
N ALA A 219 -1.58 14.69 6.33
CA ALA A 219 -2.02 14.35 7.69
C ALA A 219 -3.54 14.39 7.89
N ASP A 220 -4.24 15.23 7.12
CA ASP A 220 -5.70 15.39 7.19
C ASP A 220 -6.45 14.25 6.48
N ASP A 221 -5.79 13.51 5.59
CA ASP A 221 -6.34 12.36 4.85
C ASP A 221 -6.16 11.03 5.62
N TRP A 222 -6.04 11.10 6.95
CA TRP A 222 -5.71 9.96 7.80
C TRP A 222 -6.60 8.72 7.60
N PRO A 223 -7.94 8.85 7.55
CA PRO A 223 -8.80 7.70 7.32
C PRO A 223 -8.50 6.98 6.00
N GLN A 224 -8.16 7.74 4.94
CA GLN A 224 -7.85 7.18 3.63
C GLN A 224 -6.53 6.40 3.63
N GLN A 225 -5.54 6.80 4.44
CA GLN A 225 -4.30 6.02 4.58
C GLN A 225 -4.54 4.67 5.27
N ARG A 226 -5.38 4.64 6.31
CA ARG A 226 -5.77 3.39 6.98
C ARG A 226 -6.51 2.44 6.04
N GLU A 227 -7.48 2.96 5.30
CA GLU A 227 -8.24 2.18 4.32
C GLU A 227 -7.31 1.61 3.24
N ARG A 228 -6.45 2.45 2.66
CA ARG A 228 -5.47 2.03 1.65
C ARG A 228 -4.52 0.96 2.16
N GLN A 229 -4.00 1.09 3.38
CA GLN A 229 -3.14 0.06 3.95
C GLN A 229 -3.90 -1.26 4.16
N GLY A 230 -5.16 -1.20 4.60
CA GLY A 230 -6.02 -2.38 4.72
C GLY A 230 -6.20 -3.11 3.39
N ILE A 231 -6.50 -2.38 2.31
CA ILE A 231 -6.65 -2.95 0.96
C ILE A 231 -5.35 -3.59 0.48
N VAL A 232 -4.22 -2.89 0.65
CA VAL A 232 -2.90 -3.41 0.26
C VAL A 232 -2.57 -4.68 1.04
N LEU A 233 -2.75 -4.69 2.35
CA LEU A 233 -2.44 -5.86 3.18
C LEU A 233 -3.35 -7.05 2.90
N ALA A 234 -4.65 -6.81 2.64
CA ALA A 234 -5.60 -7.87 2.34
C ALA A 234 -5.32 -8.57 0.98
N SER A 235 -4.70 -7.84 0.05
CA SER A 235 -4.32 -8.35 -1.27
C SER A 235 -2.84 -8.73 -1.38
N PHE A 236 -2.03 -8.41 -0.36
CA PHE A 236 -0.61 -8.65 -0.36
C PHE A 236 -0.32 -10.14 -0.34
N CYS A 237 0.52 -10.57 -1.27
CA CYS A 237 0.84 -11.97 -1.40
C CYS A 237 2.21 -12.17 -2.09
N PRO A 238 3.17 -12.86 -1.47
CA PRO A 238 4.39 -13.29 -2.15
C PRO A 238 4.03 -14.19 -3.34
N THR A 239 4.54 -13.91 -4.54
CA THR A 239 4.04 -14.49 -5.80
C THR A 239 4.01 -16.02 -5.81
N ALA A 240 5.01 -16.67 -5.21
CA ALA A 240 5.09 -18.13 -5.13
C ALA A 240 4.02 -18.76 -4.22
N TYR A 241 3.38 -17.96 -3.37
CA TYR A 241 2.38 -18.37 -2.38
C TYR A 241 0.98 -17.87 -2.75
N CYS A 242 0.86 -17.27 -3.93
CA CYS A 242 -0.39 -16.75 -4.40
C CYS A 242 -1.26 -17.83 -5.05
N PRO A 243 -2.56 -17.87 -4.71
CA PRO A 243 -3.48 -18.72 -5.44
C PRO A 243 -3.53 -18.29 -6.91
N ALA A 244 -3.69 -19.29 -7.77
CA ALA A 244 -3.92 -19.09 -9.19
C ALA A 244 -5.16 -18.23 -9.39
N THR A 245 -5.07 -17.25 -10.30
CA THR A 245 -6.16 -16.35 -10.69
C THR A 245 -6.88 -16.91 -11.90
#